data_AF-A0A842KSF8-F1
#
_entry.id   AF-A0A842KSF8-F1
#
_cell.length_a   1.000
_cell.length_b   1.000
_cell.length_c   1.000
_cell.angle_alpha   90.00
_cell.angle_beta   90.00
_cell.angle_gamma   90.00
#
_symmetry.space_group_name_H-M   'P 1'
#
loop_
_entity.id
_entity.type
_entity.pdbx_description
1 polymer ?
#
loop_
_entity_poly.entity_id
_entity_poly.type
_entity_poly.pdbx_seq_one_letter_code
_entity_poly.pdbx_strand_id
1 'polypeptide(L)' 'MKVQLIGLGNVGKNLLELFLDEGQRLEDMGVNLKFVSVSDSKGTAVDENGLDVSDVLKCKNVGWSGCTYYLKGYSAVE' A
#
# COMPACT_ATOMS: atom_id res chain seq x y z
N MET A 1 12.10 8.47 -0.86
CA MET A 1 11.15 8.99 -1.88
C MET A 1 9.72 8.64 -1.47
N LYS A 2 8.75 9.57 -1.53
CA LYS A 2 7.34 9.24 -1.26
C LYS A 2 6.68 8.67 -2.52
N VAL A 3 5.96 7.57 -2.37
CA VAL A 3 5.37 6.81 -3.49
C VAL A 3 3.89 6.56 -3.23
N GLN A 4 3.09 6.70 -4.29
CA GLN A 4 1.73 6.18 -4.35
C GLN A 4 1.72 4.90 -5.21
N LEU A 5 1.14 3.84 -4.68
CA LEU A 5 0.90 2.59 -5.40
C LEU A 5 -0.57 2.51 -5.83
N ILE A 6 -0.82 2.54 -7.13
CA ILE A 6 -2.17 2.37 -7.68
C ILE A 6 -2.30 0.94 -8.21
N GLY A 7 -3.24 0.20 -7.64
CA GLY A 7 -3.53 -1.19 -8.01
C GLY A 7 -2.91 -2.21 -7.05
N LEU A 8 -3.69 -2.61 -6.05
CA LEU A 8 -3.32 -3.69 -5.13
C LEU A 8 -3.87 -5.06 -5.57
N GLY A 9 -3.60 -5.43 -6.83
CA GLY A 9 -3.78 -6.79 -7.37
C GLY A 9 -2.55 -7.66 -7.13
N ASN A 10 -2.33 -8.70 -7.95
CA ASN A 10 -1.18 -9.59 -7.79
C ASN A 10 0.17 -8.84 -7.85
N VAL A 11 0.36 -7.95 -8.83
CA VAL A 11 1.61 -7.21 -9.00
C VAL A 11 1.88 -6.29 -7.81
N GLY A 12 0.91 -5.44 -7.44
CA GLY A 12 1.07 -4.53 -6.31
C GLY A 12 1.26 -5.26 -4.98
N LYS A 13 0.56 -6.38 -4.78
CA LYS A 13 0.72 -7.22 -3.59
C LYS A 13 2.13 -7.80 -3.50
N ASN A 14 2.61 -8.46 -4.57
CA ASN A 14 3.94 -9.04 -4.59
C ASN A 14 5.06 -8.00 -4.46
N LEU A 15 4.84 -6.78 -4.99
CA LEU A 15 5.76 -5.66 -4.78
C LEU A 15 5.86 -5.30 -3.29
N LEU A 16 4.72 -5.16 -2.61
CA LEU A 16 4.70 -4.88 -1.17
C LEU A 16 5.34 -6.02 -0.35
N GLU A 17 5.07 -7.27 -0.71
CA GLU A 17 5.69 -8.44 -0.08
C GLU A 17 7.23 -8.42 -0.26
N LEU A 18 7.73 -8.09 -1.45
CA LEU A 18 9.16 -7.92 -1.69
C LEU A 18 9.78 -6.83 -0.78
N PHE A 19 9.08 -5.72 -0.56
CA PHE A 19 9.57 -4.65 0.34
C PHE A 19 9.55 -5.06 1.81
N LEU A 20 8.69 -5.99 2.23
CA LEU A 20 8.73 -6.57 3.57
C LEU A 20 9.88 -7.56 3.72
N ASP A 21 10.05 -8.45 2.74
CA ASP A 21 11.01 -9.55 2.82
C ASP A 21 12.45 -9.09 2.60
N GLU A 22 12.66 -8.15 1.67
CA GLU A 22 13.98 -7.72 1.21
C GLU A 22 14.24 -6.22 1.49
N GLY A 23 13.44 -5.58 2.36
CA GLY A 23 13.48 -4.13 2.62
C GLY A 23 14.89 -3.60 2.88
N GLN A 24 15.62 -4.22 3.82
CA GLN A 24 17.00 -3.81 4.14
C GLN A 24 17.93 -3.89 2.92
N ARG A 25 17.83 -4.97 2.15
CA ARG A 25 18.66 -5.17 0.95
C ARG A 25 18.35 -4.13 -0.13
N LEU A 26 17.08 -3.78 -0.29
CA LEU A 26 16.65 -2.71 -1.21
C LEU A 26 17.19 -1.35 -0.75
N GLU A 27 17.14 -1.06 0.55
CA GLU A 27 17.72 0.16 1.13
C GLU A 27 19.23 0.23 0.90
N ASP A 28 19.95 -0.87 1.10
CA ASP A 28 21.39 -0.98 0.84
C ASP A 28 21.74 -0.76 -0.64
N MET A 29 20.83 -1.10 -1.55
CA MET A 29 20.93 -0.80 -3.00
C MET A 29 20.52 0.64 -3.35
N GLY A 30 20.18 1.46 -2.36
CA GLY A 30 19.74 2.85 -2.53
C GLY A 30 18.23 3.02 -2.79
N VAL A 31 17.45 1.94 -2.78
CA VAL A 31 16.01 1.96 -3.00
C VAL A 31 15.28 2.24 -1.70
N ASN A 32 15.15 3.53 -1.39
CA ASN A 32 14.50 4.03 -0.17
C ASN A 32 13.11 4.59 -0.49
N LEU A 33 12.12 3.71 -0.64
CA LEU A 33 10.73 4.08 -0.96
C LEU A 33 9.88 4.15 0.30
N LYS A 34 9.05 5.19 0.38
CA LYS A 34 8.09 5.40 1.44
C LYS A 34 6.69 5.40 0.81
N PHE A 35 5.97 4.29 0.94
CA PHE A 35 4.60 4.21 0.47
C PHE A 35 3.73 5.11 1.34
N VAL A 36 3.19 6.18 0.77
CA VAL A 36 2.31 7.12 1.49
C VAL A 36 0.84 6.94 1.08
N SER A 37 0.61 6.22 -0.01
CA SER A 37 -0.74 5.86 -0.44
C SER A 37 -0.73 4.54 -1.21
N VAL A 38 -1.75 3.71 -0.96
CA VAL A 38 -2.01 2.48 -1.73
C VAL A 38 -3.50 2.42 -2.08
N SER A 39 -3.81 2.27 -3.36
CA SER A 39 -5.18 2.25 -3.88
C SER A 39 -5.51 0.91 -4.55
N ASP A 40 -6.74 0.45 -4.40
CA ASP A 40 -7.33 -0.63 -5.20
C ASP A 40 -8.73 -0.27 -5.69
N SER A 41 -9.47 -1.23 -6.25
CA SER A 41 -10.82 -0.98 -6.77
C SER A 41 -11.86 -0.61 -5.71
N LYS A 42 -11.56 -0.79 -4.41
CA LYS A 42 -12.49 -0.49 -3.31
C LYS A 42 -12.21 0.86 -2.69
N GLY A 43 -10.95 1.30 -2.65
CA GLY A 43 -10.57 2.57 -2.04
C GLY A 43 -9.07 2.75 -1.91
N THR A 44 -8.66 3.63 -1.00
CA THR A 44 -7.27 4.06 -0.82
C THR A 44 -6.90 4.11 0.66
N ALA A 45 -5.78 3.48 1.03
CA ALA A 45 -5.09 3.77 2.28
C ALA A 45 -4.14 4.95 2.09
N VAL A 46 -4.07 5.88 3.05
CA VAL A 46 -3.18 7.06 2.98
C VAL A 46 -2.61 7.44 4.34
N ASP A 47 -1.29 7.64 4.38
CA ASP A 47 -0.58 8.24 5.51
C ASP A 47 0.62 9.03 4.99
N GLU A 48 0.63 10.34 5.21
CA GLU A 48 1.72 11.23 4.79
C GLU A 48 3.06 10.89 5.47
N ASN A 49 2.99 10.26 6.64
CA ASN A 49 4.11 9.78 7.44
C ASN A 49 4.55 8.36 7.07
N GLY A 50 3.94 7.76 6.05
CA GLY A 50 4.27 6.43 5.54
C GLY A 50 3.35 5.36 6.10
N LEU A 51 2.88 4.50 5.20
CA LEU A 51 2.09 3.33 5.53
C LEU A 51 3.00 2.19 5.98
N ASP A 52 2.56 1.45 7.00
CA ASP A 52 3.12 0.13 7.30
C ASP A 52 2.65 -0.86 6.23
N VAL A 53 3.62 -1.45 5.53
CA VAL A 53 3.34 -2.37 4.42
C VAL A 53 2.63 -3.64 4.89
N SER A 54 2.96 -4.13 6.08
CA SER A 54 2.34 -5.33 6.66
C SER A 54 0.87 -5.08 7.00
N ASP A 55 0.54 -3.89 7.52
CA ASP A 55 -0.83 -3.48 7.78
C ASP A 55 -1.62 -3.35 6.48
N VAL A 56 -1.05 -2.75 5.43
CA VAL A 56 -1.70 -2.63 4.12
C VAL A 56 -2.04 -4.01 3.54
N LEU A 57 -1.11 -4.97 3.61
CA LEU A 57 -1.34 -6.33 3.12
C LEU A 57 -2.39 -7.07 3.94
N LYS A 58 -2.36 -6.91 5.27
CA LYS A 58 -3.40 -7.45 6.16
C LYS A 58 -4.78 -6.89 5.80
N CYS A 59 -4.88 -5.58 5.65
CA CYS A 59 -6.08 -4.86 5.22
C CYS A 59 -6.64 -5.38 3.89
N LYS A 60 -5.77 -5.66 2.91
CA LYS A 60 -6.18 -6.24 1.64
C LYS A 60 -6.82 -7.63 1.80
N ASN A 61 -6.29 -8.46 2.70
CA ASN A 61 -6.76 -9.83 2.91
C ASN A 61 -8.07 -9.88 3.73
N VAL A 62 -8.19 -9.08 4.79
CA VAL A 62 -9.36 -9.11 5.70
C VAL A 62 -10.47 -8.15 5.30
N GLY A 63 -10.18 -7.21 4.40
CA GLY A 63 -11.09 -6.15 3.98
C GLY A 63 -10.76 -4.80 4.62
N TRP A 64 -10.85 -3.75 3.81
CA TRP A 64 -10.43 -2.40 4.16
C TRP A 64 -11.21 -1.71 5.28
N SER A 65 -12.41 -2.17 5.61
CA SER A 65 -13.30 -1.53 6.59
C SER A 65 -12.74 -1.52 8.02
N GLY A 66 -11.76 -2.37 8.32
CA GLY A 66 -11.08 -2.41 9.63
C GLY A 66 -9.81 -1.55 9.70
N CYS A 67 -9.50 -0.77 8.67
CA CYS A 67 -8.20 -0.13 8.52
C CYS A 67 -8.29 1.37 8.81
N THR A 68 -7.46 1.84 9.74
CA THR A 68 -7.50 3.20 10.31
C THR A 68 -7.26 4.30 9.28
N TYR A 69 -6.59 3.98 8.18
CA TYR A 69 -6.11 4.91 7.15
C TYR A 69 -6.90 4.83 5.84
N TYR A 70 -8.05 4.12 5.84
CA TYR A 70 -8.78 3.80 4.63
C TYR A 70 -9.86 4.84 4.27
N LEU A 71 -9.75 5.34 3.04
CA LEU A 71 -10.75 6.14 2.36
C LEU A 71 -11.48 5.24 1.36
N LYS A 72 -12.79 5.07 1.56
CA LYS A 72 -13.64 4.33 0.63
C LYS A 72 -13.65 5.03 -0.73
N GLY A 73 -13.45 4.27 -1.80
CA GLY A 73 -13.56 4.78 -3.16
C GLY A 73 -15.00 5.09 -3.51
N TYR A 74 -15.20 6.18 -4.25
CA TYR A 74 -16.48 6.53 -4.86
C TYR A 74 -16.45 6.12 -6.33
N SER A 75 -17.52 5.49 -6.80
CA SER A 75 -17.66 5.16 -8.21
C SER A 75 -17.92 6.46 -8.99
N ALA A 76 -17.23 6.66 -10.11
CA ALA A 76 -17.45 7.81 -10.98
C ALA A 76 -18.78 7.74 -11.77
N VAL A 77 -19.51 6.62 -11.67
CA VAL A 77 -20.88 6.46 -12.16
C VAL A 77 -21.85 6.63 -10.99
N GLU A 78 -22.15 7.88 -10.67
CA GLU A 78 -23.42 8.31 -10.05
C GLU A 78 -24.16 9.20 -11.04
#